data_AF-A0AAW5SIM0-F1
#
_entry.id   AF-A0AAW5SIM0-F1
#
_cell.length_a   1.000
_cell.length_b   1.000
_cell.length_c   1.000
_cell.angle_alpha   90.00
_cell.angle_beta   90.00
_cell.angle_gamma   90.00
#
_symmetry.space_group_name_H-M   'P 1'
#
loop_
_entity.id
_entity.type
_entity.pdbx_description
1 polymer ?
#
loop_
_entity_poly.entity_id
_entity_poly.type
_entity_poly.pdbx_seq_one_letter_code
_entity_poly.pdbx_strand_id
1 'polypeptide(L)'
;MSNHIEHGHARGALYTLRQADIHEAGDYHEQQHRPDERTCAPVFVLDLTNESGDGLSLTGSRRELVEYLELVTTHVKRETDPLPALDRALAQLAALRAQRAAALLTADETALDHLDDQRARLLEDVAAAAEAVND
;
A
#
# COMPACT_ATOMS: atom_id res chain seq x y z
N MET A 1 -8.56 -2.37 -25.15
CA MET A 1 -7.13 -2.45 -24.78
C MET A 1 -7.02 -3.46 -23.66
N SER A 2 -6.25 -4.53 -23.85
CA SER A 2 -6.00 -5.51 -22.77
C SER A 2 -4.82 -4.99 -21.97
N ASN A 3 -5.01 -4.70 -20.69
CA ASN A 3 -3.87 -4.40 -19.81
C ASN A 3 -3.12 -5.72 -19.63
N HIS A 4 -1.95 -5.83 -20.24
CA HIS A 4 -1.03 -6.94 -19.96
C HIS A 4 -0.46 -6.68 -18.57
N ILE A 5 -0.93 -7.44 -17.58
CA ILE A 5 -0.48 -7.34 -16.19
C ILE A 5 0.38 -8.57 -15.93
N GLU A 6 1.68 -8.34 -15.80
CA GLU A 6 2.64 -9.38 -15.47
C GLU A 6 2.75 -9.48 -13.94
N HIS A 7 2.73 -10.71 -13.44
CA HIS A 7 2.82 -10.99 -12.01
C HIS A 7 4.28 -11.29 -11.62
N GLY A 8 4.72 -10.77 -10.47
CA GLY A 8 6.05 -11.03 -9.93
C GLY A 8 6.11 -10.76 -8.43
N HIS A 9 7.20 -11.16 -7.79
CA HIS A 9 7.41 -10.94 -6.36
C HIS A 9 8.30 -9.71 -6.11
N ALA A 10 7.88 -8.83 -5.20
CA ALA A 10 8.63 -7.62 -4.85
C ALA A 10 10.07 -7.91 -4.37
N ARG A 11 10.28 -9.05 -3.69
CA ARG A 11 11.61 -9.49 -3.21
C ARG A 11 12.62 -9.71 -4.35
N GLY A 12 12.16 -10.06 -5.54
CA GLY A 12 12.99 -10.29 -6.73
C GLY A 12 12.92 -9.15 -7.75
N ALA A 13 12.25 -8.04 -7.42
CA ALA A 13 12.11 -6.92 -8.33
C ALA A 13 13.43 -6.16 -8.50
N LEU A 14 13.70 -5.75 -9.73
CA LEU A 14 14.87 -5.00 -10.15
C LEU A 14 14.44 -3.61 -10.62
N TYR A 15 15.36 -2.64 -10.52
CA TYR A 15 15.17 -1.31 -11.07
C TYR A 15 16.42 -0.82 -11.78
N THR A 16 16.23 -0.01 -12.81
CA THR A 16 17.31 0.73 -13.47
C THR A 16 16.84 2.15 -13.76
N LEU A 17 17.68 3.13 -13.44
CA LEU A 17 17.46 4.52 -13.81
C LEU A 17 18.61 4.95 -14.73
N ARG A 18 18.27 5.39 -15.94
CA ARG A 18 19.24 5.89 -16.92
C ARG A 18 18.74 7.17 -17.57
N GLN A 19 19.67 7.93 -18.14
CA GLN A 19 19.28 9.03 -19.02
C GLN A 19 18.68 8.43 -20.31
N ALA A 20 17.61 9.05 -20.80
CA ALA A 20 16.99 8.67 -22.06
C ALA A 20 17.95 8.91 -23.23
N ASP A 21 17.89 8.04 -24.23
CA ASP A 21 18.61 8.30 -25.48
C ASP A 21 17.91 9.39 -26.31
N ILE A 22 18.51 9.74 -27.46
CA ILE A 22 18.01 10.81 -28.31
C ILE A 22 16.61 10.54 -28.88
N HIS A 23 16.26 9.27 -29.11
CA HIS A 23 14.96 8.88 -29.65
C HIS A 23 13.90 8.91 -28.55
N GLU A 24 14.18 8.30 -27.40
CA GLU A 24 13.28 8.29 -26.24
C GLU A 24 13.00 9.71 -25.71
N ALA A 25 14.03 10.56 -25.70
CA ALA A 25 13.87 11.97 -25.35
C ALA A 25 13.02 12.72 -26.41
N GLY A 26 13.25 12.45 -27.70
CA GLY A 26 12.45 13.00 -28.79
C GLY A 26 10.97 12.65 -28.66
N ASP A 27 10.64 11.37 -28.51
CA ASP A 27 9.28 10.87 -28.34
C ASP A 27 8.59 11.51 -27.13
N TYR A 28 9.30 11.62 -26.01
CA TYR A 28 8.80 12.27 -24.80
C TYR A 28 8.45 13.76 -25.04
N HIS A 29 9.30 14.49 -25.74
CA HIS A 29 9.08 15.92 -26.01
C HIS A 29 7.94 16.16 -27.01
N GLU A 30 7.78 15.29 -28.01
CA GLU A 30 6.65 15.32 -28.94
C GLU A 30 5.32 15.14 -28.21
N GLN A 31 5.25 14.15 -27.30
CA GLN A 31 4.06 13.88 -26.49
C GLN A 31 3.72 15.04 -25.53
N GLN A 32 4.74 15.73 -25.01
CA GLN A 32 4.56 16.88 -24.12
C GLN A 32 4.23 18.19 -24.85
N HIS A 33 4.14 18.18 -26.19
CA HIS A 33 3.95 19.38 -27.02
C HIS A 33 4.92 20.52 -26.67
N ARG A 34 6.18 20.20 -26.32
CA ARG A 34 7.23 21.18 -26.02
C ARG A 34 8.25 21.23 -27.16
N PRO A 35 8.14 22.23 -28.06
CA PRO A 35 8.89 22.22 -29.33
C PRO A 35 10.30 22.81 -29.27
N ASP A 36 10.82 23.24 -28.11
CA ASP A 36 12.11 23.93 -28.04
C ASP A 36 13.27 22.99 -27.67
N GLU A 37 13.88 22.38 -28.69
CA GLU A 37 14.99 21.41 -28.63
C GLU A 37 16.24 21.89 -27.86
N ARG A 38 16.34 23.17 -27.53
CA ARG A 38 17.59 23.79 -27.03
C ARG A 38 17.68 23.96 -25.52
N THR A 39 16.60 23.66 -24.78
CA THR A 39 16.58 23.78 -23.30
C THR A 39 15.79 22.66 -22.63
N CYS A 40 15.73 21.49 -23.26
CA CYS A 40 15.08 20.34 -22.66
C CYS A 40 15.87 19.87 -21.43
N ALA A 41 15.23 19.95 -20.26
CA ALA A 41 15.74 19.31 -19.06
C ALA A 41 16.01 17.83 -19.34
N PRO A 42 17.04 17.22 -18.72
CA PRO A 42 17.36 15.82 -18.98
C PRO A 42 16.15 14.93 -18.70
N VAL A 43 15.86 14.07 -19.68
CA VAL A 43 14.82 13.03 -19.62
C VAL A 43 15.48 11.75 -19.14
N PHE A 44 14.78 11.01 -18.30
CA PHE A 44 15.24 9.75 -17.72
C PHE A 44 14.23 8.65 -18.03
N VAL A 45 14.75 7.43 -18.10
CA VAL A 45 13.97 6.20 -18.19
C VAL A 45 14.18 5.42 -16.89
N LEU A 46 13.08 5.12 -16.22
CA LEU A 46 13.02 4.25 -15.04
C LEU A 46 12.35 2.93 -15.43
N ASP A 47 13.14 1.86 -15.42
CA ASP A 47 12.67 0.51 -15.65
C ASP A 47 12.44 -0.18 -14.30
N LEU A 48 11.23 -0.70 -14.10
CA LEU A 48 10.80 -1.48 -12.93
C LEU A 48 10.42 -2.88 -13.42
N THR A 49 11.26 -3.87 -13.15
CA THR A 49 11.11 -5.23 -13.71
C THR A 49 11.04 -6.28 -12.62
N ASN A 50 10.33 -7.38 -12.87
CA ASN A 50 10.40 -8.57 -12.04
C ASN A 50 11.63 -9.42 -12.42
N GLU A 51 11.83 -10.55 -11.74
CA GLU A 51 12.94 -11.46 -12.00
C GLU A 51 12.94 -12.11 -13.39
N SER A 52 11.80 -12.11 -14.08
CA SER A 52 11.63 -12.65 -15.44
C SER A 52 11.96 -11.62 -16.53
N GLY A 53 12.23 -10.36 -16.17
CA GLY A 53 12.48 -9.25 -17.11
C GLY A 53 11.22 -8.54 -17.60
N ASP A 54 10.07 -8.96 -17.10
CA ASP A 54 8.73 -8.43 -17.35
C ASP A 54 8.49 -7.21 -16.44
N GLY A 55 7.93 -6.11 -16.96
CA GLY A 55 7.91 -4.86 -16.18
C GLY A 55 7.35 -3.60 -16.83
N LEU A 56 7.50 -2.50 -16.09
CA LEU A 56 7.04 -1.16 -16.45
C LEU A 56 8.24 -0.25 -16.72
N SER A 57 8.24 0.41 -17.87
CA SER A 57 9.20 1.47 -18.20
C SER A 57 8.50 2.83 -18.16
N LEU A 58 9.09 3.77 -17.41
CA LEU A 58 8.58 5.13 -17.24
C LEU A 58 9.59 6.14 -17.79
N THR A 59 9.19 6.93 -18.77
CA THR A 59 10.00 8.01 -19.34
C THR A 59 9.50 9.36 -18.86
N GLY A 60 10.38 10.18 -18.32
CA GLY A 60 10.00 11.52 -17.88
C GLY A 60 11.13 12.33 -17.26
N SER A 61 10.80 13.51 -16.76
CA SER A 61 11.75 14.30 -15.98
C SER A 61 11.96 13.67 -14.60
N ARG A 62 13.09 14.01 -13.96
CA ARG A 62 13.37 13.61 -12.57
C ARG A 62 12.19 13.91 -11.62
N ARG A 63 11.56 15.08 -11.79
CA ARG A 63 10.47 15.52 -10.91
C ARG A 63 9.25 14.62 -11.06
N GLU A 64 8.84 14.32 -12.30
CA GLU A 64 7.67 13.47 -12.57
C GLU A 64 7.87 12.04 -12.08
N LEU A 65 9.07 11.48 -12.26
CA LEU A 65 9.39 10.15 -11.76
C LEU A 65 9.30 10.09 -10.22
N VAL A 66 9.84 11.10 -9.53
CA VAL A 66 9.75 11.17 -8.06
C VAL A 66 8.31 11.35 -7.61
N GLU A 67 7.56 12.28 -8.21
CA GLU A 67 6.15 12.53 -7.87
C GLU A 67 5.29 11.26 -8.05
N TYR A 68 5.53 10.50 -9.11
CA TYR A 68 4.83 9.23 -9.34
C TYR A 68 5.20 8.18 -8.28
N LEU A 69 6.49 7.98 -7.98
CA LEU A 69 6.93 7.02 -6.97
C LEU A 69 6.44 7.38 -5.57
N GLU A 70 6.39 8.67 -5.22
CA GLU A 70 5.82 9.15 -3.96
C GLU A 70 4.32 8.85 -3.86
N LEU A 71 3.57 9.04 -4.95
CA LEU A 71 2.14 8.70 -5.01
C LEU A 71 1.92 7.20 -4.80
N VAL A 72 2.67 6.36 -5.52
CA VAL A 72 2.58 4.89 -5.37
C VAL A 72 2.95 4.46 -3.96
N THR A 73 4.06 4.99 -3.42
CA THR A 73 4.51 4.67 -2.06
C THR A 73 3.45 5.06 -1.02
N THR A 74 2.86 6.25 -1.15
CA THR A 74 1.81 6.73 -0.26
C THR A 74 0.57 5.84 -0.33
N HIS A 75 0.17 5.45 -1.54
CA HIS A 75 -0.96 4.56 -1.74
C HIS A 75 -0.74 3.18 -1.11
N VAL A 76 0.42 2.55 -1.37
CA VAL A 76 0.78 1.26 -0.75
C VAL A 76 0.74 1.37 0.77
N LYS A 77 1.43 2.35 1.36
CA LYS A 77 1.44 2.55 2.81
C LYS A 77 0.04 2.68 3.41
N ARG A 78 -0.85 3.40 2.73
CA ARG A 78 -2.23 3.60 3.19
C ARG A 78 -3.05 2.32 3.11
N GLU A 79 -2.98 1.59 1.99
CA GLU A 79 -3.79 0.39 1.78
C GLU A 79 -3.29 -0.80 2.60
N THR A 80 -1.99 -0.83 2.92
CA THR A 80 -1.38 -1.88 3.73
C THR A 80 -1.19 -1.45 5.19
N ASP A 81 -1.77 -0.34 5.64
CA ASP A 81 -1.64 0.13 7.03
C ASP A 81 -2.37 -0.84 7.97
N PRO A 82 -1.67 -1.54 8.89
CA PRO A 82 -2.29 -2.47 9.80
C PRO A 82 -2.96 -1.78 11.01
N LEU A 83 -2.63 -0.53 11.30
CA LEU A 83 -3.09 0.19 12.50
C LEU A 83 -4.63 0.31 12.60
N PRO A 84 -5.38 0.64 11.53
CA PRO A 84 -6.83 0.77 11.62
C PRO A 84 -7.54 -0.53 12.02
N ALA A 85 -6.98 -1.69 11.68
CA ALA A 85 -7.54 -2.98 12.08
C ALA A 85 -7.33 -3.22 13.58
N LEU A 86 -6.13 -2.94 14.09
CA LEU A 86 -5.82 -3.06 15.52
C LEU A 86 -6.66 -2.09 16.36
N ASP A 87 -6.76 -0.82 15.95
CA ASP A 87 -7.58 0.19 16.64
C ASP A 87 -9.06 -0.24 16.73
N ARG A 88 -9.60 -0.80 15.64
CA ARG A 88 -10.97 -1.31 15.61
C ARG A 88 -11.16 -2.49 16.57
N ALA A 89 -10.23 -3.46 16.57
CA ALA A 89 -10.30 -4.63 17.44
C ALA A 89 -10.20 -4.22 18.94
N LEU A 90 -9.32 -3.28 19.27
CA LEU A 90 -9.17 -2.72 20.62
C LEU A 90 -10.43 -1.95 21.06
N ALA A 91 -11.03 -1.17 20.17
CA ALA A 91 -12.28 -0.46 20.45
C ALA A 91 -13.45 -1.43 20.71
N GLN A 92 -13.57 -2.49 19.92
CA GLN A 92 -14.55 -3.55 20.15
C GLN A 92 -14.34 -4.25 21.50
N LEU A 93 -13.08 -4.49 21.88
CA LEU A 93 -12.75 -5.14 23.15
C LEU A 93 -13.11 -4.25 24.34
N ALA A 94 -12.87 -2.95 24.22
CA ALA A 94 -13.28 -1.97 25.23
C ALA A 94 -14.81 -1.91 25.38
N ALA A 95 -15.54 -1.89 24.27
CA ALA A 95 -17.01 -1.91 24.28
C ALA A 95 -17.57 -3.18 24.93
N LEU A 96 -17.00 -4.34 24.62
CA LEU A 96 -17.42 -5.62 25.18
C LEU A 96 -17.14 -5.72 26.69
N ARG A 97 -15.99 -5.18 27.15
CA ARG A 97 -15.70 -5.06 28.59
C ARG A 97 -16.75 -4.20 29.31
N ALA A 98 -17.21 -3.11 28.69
CA ALA A 98 -18.26 -2.26 29.26
C ALA A 98 -19.62 -2.98 29.31
N GLN A 99 -19.99 -3.73 28.26
CA GLN A 99 -21.21 -4.55 28.24
C GLN A 99 -21.19 -5.63 29.33
N ARG A 100 -20.06 -6.32 29.50
CA ARG A 100 -19.88 -7.33 30.55
C ARG A 100 -19.99 -6.72 31.95
N ALA A 101 -19.41 -5.53 32.17
CA ALA A 101 -19.56 -4.82 33.43
C ALA A 101 -21.02 -4.46 33.73
N ALA A 102 -21.80 -4.08 32.71
CA ALA A 102 -23.23 -3.83 32.87
C ALA A 102 -24.03 -5.10 33.16
N ALA A 103 -23.75 -6.21 32.47
CA ALA A 103 -24.41 -7.50 32.71
C ALA A 103 -24.12 -8.07 34.11
N LEU A 104 -22.91 -7.82 34.64
CA LEU A 104 -22.55 -8.14 36.03
C LEU A 104 -23.44 -7.41 37.04
N LEU A 105 -23.82 -6.15 36.77
CA LEU A 105 -24.68 -5.37 37.67
C LEU A 105 -26.12 -5.91 37.72
N THR A 106 -26.58 -6.55 36.64
CA THR A 106 -27.92 -7.14 36.55
C THR A 106 -27.95 -8.62 36.89
N ALA A 107 -26.81 -9.23 37.23
CA ALA A 107 -26.65 -10.66 37.51
C ALA A 107 -27.22 -11.58 36.41
N ASP A 108 -27.08 -11.17 35.14
CA ASP A 108 -27.54 -11.96 33.99
C ASP A 108 -26.44 -12.94 33.56
N GLU A 109 -26.45 -14.14 34.13
CA GLU A 109 -25.44 -15.18 33.87
C GLU A 109 -25.40 -15.63 32.41
N THR A 110 -26.55 -15.71 31.73
CA THR A 110 -26.60 -16.14 30.32
C THR A 110 -25.97 -15.08 29.40
N ALA A 111 -26.20 -13.80 29.69
CA ALA A 111 -25.53 -12.72 28.98
C ALA A 111 -24.01 -12.70 29.23
N LEU A 112 -23.57 -13.03 30.44
CA LEU A 112 -22.14 -13.07 30.79
C LEU A 112 -21.39 -14.17 30.03
N ASP A 113 -21.95 -15.38 29.98
CA ASP A 113 -21.35 -16.49 29.23
C ASP A 113 -21.22 -16.16 27.74
N HIS A 114 -22.26 -15.56 27.14
CA HIS A 114 -22.21 -15.15 25.74
C HIS A 114 -21.16 -14.06 25.47
N LEU A 115 -21.02 -13.10 26.39
CA LEU A 115 -20.02 -12.03 26.28
C LEU A 115 -18.60 -12.58 26.47
N ASP A 116 -18.39 -13.56 27.34
CA ASP A 116 -17.08 -14.19 27.53
C ASP A 116 -16.66 -15.02 26.31
N ASP A 117 -17.59 -15.73 25.65
CA ASP A 117 -17.34 -16.40 24.37
C ASP A 117 -16.96 -15.41 23.25
N GLN A 118 -17.68 -14.29 23.14
CA GLN A 118 -17.37 -13.23 22.19
C GLN A 118 -16.00 -12.59 22.47
N ARG A 119 -15.66 -12.41 23.75
CA ARG A 119 -14.36 -11.89 24.18
C ARG A 119 -13.22 -12.81 23.74
N ALA A 120 -13.37 -14.12 23.88
CA ALA A 120 -12.34 -15.09 23.51
C ALA A 120 -11.98 -14.97 22.02
N ARG A 121 -12.99 -14.92 21.14
CA ARG A 121 -12.80 -14.75 19.69
C ARG A 121 -12.15 -13.41 19.36
N LEU A 122 -12.60 -12.33 20.00
CA LEU A 122 -12.05 -11.00 19.75
C LEU A 122 -10.60 -10.85 20.21
N LEU A 123 -10.17 -11.61 21.22
CA LEU A 123 -8.76 -11.62 21.63
C LEU A 123 -7.85 -12.27 20.56
N GLU A 124 -8.36 -13.23 19.80
CA GLU A 124 -7.66 -13.79 18.63
C GLU A 124 -7.52 -12.73 17.53
N ASP A 125 -8.59 -11.98 17.24
CA ASP A 125 -8.55 -10.87 16.26
C ASP A 125 -7.57 -9.76 16.68
N VAL A 126 -7.53 -9.41 17.97
CA VAL A 126 -6.57 -8.43 18.51
C VAL A 126 -5.14 -8.94 18.37
N ALA A 127 -4.89 -10.22 18.67
CA ALA A 127 -3.56 -10.82 18.54
C ALA A 127 -3.09 -10.80 17.09
N ALA A 128 -3.93 -11.22 16.14
CA ALA A 128 -3.62 -11.19 14.71
C ALA A 128 -3.36 -9.77 14.19
N ALA A 129 -4.18 -8.79 14.59
CA ALA A 129 -3.96 -7.40 14.21
C ALA A 129 -2.69 -6.80 14.83
N ALA A 130 -2.34 -7.19 16.06
CA ALA A 130 -1.12 -6.73 16.72
C ALA A 130 0.14 -7.35 16.11
N GLU A 131 0.08 -8.60 15.67
CA GLU A 131 1.15 -9.25 14.90
C GLU A 131 1.38 -8.51 13.58
N ALA A 132 0.32 -8.19 12.84
CA ALA A 132 0.41 -7.46 11.58
C ALA A 132 1.00 -6.04 11.70
N VAL A 133 0.92 -5.41 12.88
CA VAL A 133 1.57 -4.11 13.15
C VAL A 133 3.08 -4.25 13.46
N ASN A 134 3.51 -5.42 13.94
CA ASN A 134 4.90 -5.68 14.34
C ASN A 134 5.76 -6.33 13.25
N ASP A 135 5.15 -6.83 12.17
CA ASP A 135 5.80 -7.33 10.94
C ASP A 135 6.32 -6.20 10.03
#